data_AF-A0A7J2M854-F1
#
_entry.id   AF-A0A7J2M854-F1
#
_cell.length_a   1.000
_cell.length_b   1.000
_cell.length_c   1.000
_cell.angle_alpha   90.00
_cell.angle_beta   90.00
_cell.angle_gamma   90.00
#
_symmetry.space_group_name_H-M   'P 1'
#
loop_
_entity.id
_entity.type
_entity.pdbx_description
1 polymer ?
#
loop_
_entity_poly.entity_id
_entity_poly.type
_entity_poly.pdbx_seq_one_letter_code
_entity_poly.pdbx_strand_id
1 'polypeptide(L)'
;MHLEVSGGLGIAVTVKNNGEKEISNLPWSIELSGLVLVQQNREGIIPSIPAGGEVTVESGFVLGFGPGSLKVTVGDIGEEAEIFMMGPLVIIR
;
A
#
# COMPACT_ATOMS: atom_id res chain seq x y z
N MET A 1 -0.29 -15.46 2.67
CA MET A 1 -0.48 -14.01 2.84
C MET A 1 -1.17 -13.49 1.60
N HIS A 2 -2.12 -12.57 1.75
CA HIS A 2 -2.84 -11.95 0.64
C HIS A 2 -2.85 -10.43 0.85
N LEU A 3 -2.74 -9.68 -0.25
CA LEU A 3 -2.73 -8.22 -0.26
C LEU A 3 -3.96 -7.73 -1.03
N GLU A 4 -4.66 -6.77 -0.47
CA GLU A 4 -5.73 -6.04 -1.16
C GLU A 4 -5.33 -4.57 -1.18
N VAL A 5 -5.15 -4.01 -2.38
CA VAL A 5 -4.74 -2.63 -2.57
C VAL A 5 -5.92 -1.82 -3.09
N SER A 6 -6.17 -0.65 -2.47
CA SER A 6 -7.23 0.26 -2.88
C SER A 6 -6.75 1.70 -2.94
N GLY A 7 -7.32 2.45 -3.90
CA GLY A 7 -7.10 3.88 -4.07
C GLY A 7 -8.26 4.71 -3.49
N GLY A 8 -8.14 6.04 -3.57
CA GLY A 8 -9.08 6.99 -2.99
C GLY A 8 -8.37 8.31 -2.71
N LEU A 9 -8.44 8.81 -1.48
CA LEU A 9 -7.68 9.99 -1.04
C LEU A 9 -6.19 9.70 -0.74
N GLY A 10 -5.74 8.50 -1.10
CA GLY A 10 -4.46 7.90 -0.79
C GLY A 10 -4.49 6.45 -1.25
N ILE A 11 -3.52 5.67 -0.78
CA ILE A 11 -3.45 4.22 -0.98
C ILE A 11 -3.66 3.55 0.37
N ALA A 12 -4.53 2.54 0.39
CA ALA A 12 -4.70 1.63 1.52
C ALA A 12 -4.36 0.21 1.07
N VAL A 13 -3.56 -0.48 1.88
CA VAL A 13 -3.13 -1.86 1.66
C VAL A 13 -3.59 -2.70 2.85
N THR A 14 -4.50 -3.63 2.60
CA THR A 14 -4.91 -4.62 3.60
C THR A 14 -4.08 -5.88 3.45
N VAL A 15 -3.36 -6.23 4.50
CA VAL A 15 -2.49 -7.40 4.59
C VAL A 15 -3.20 -8.48 5.40
N LYS A 16 -3.55 -9.60 4.75
CA LYS A 16 -4.24 -10.74 5.38
C LYS A 16 -3.26 -11.89 5.64
N ASN A 17 -3.17 -12.31 6.90
CA ASN A 17 -2.39 -13.47 7.31
C ASN A 17 -3.23 -14.76 7.20
N ASN A 18 -3.26 -15.35 6.01
CA ASN A 18 -3.94 -16.64 5.78
C ASN A 18 -3.15 -17.86 6.29
N GLY A 19 -2.09 -17.66 7.10
CA GLY A 19 -1.30 -18.73 7.69
C GLY A 19 -1.80 -19.16 9.07
N GLU A 20 -1.23 -20.26 9.58
CA GLU A 20 -1.56 -20.81 10.91
C GLU A 20 -0.74 -20.22 12.06
N LYS A 21 0.24 -19.37 11.74
CA LYS A 21 1.13 -18.72 12.71
C LYS A 21 1.00 -17.21 12.62
N GLU A 22 1.21 -16.54 13.75
CA GLU A 22 1.34 -15.08 13.80
C GLU A 22 2.56 -14.62 12.99
N ILE A 23 2.39 -13.51 12.26
CA ILE A 23 3.47 -12.82 11.57
C ILE A 23 3.81 -11.57 12.39
N SER A 24 5.08 -11.36 12.70
CA SER A 24 5.52 -10.18 13.47
C SER A 24 6.66 -9.45 12.76
N ASN A 25 6.79 -8.15 13.08
CA ASN A 25 7.82 -7.25 12.54
C ASN A 25 7.88 -7.25 11.01
N LEU A 26 6.72 -7.16 10.35
CA LEU A 26 6.62 -7.22 8.90
C LEU A 26 6.87 -5.82 8.31
N PRO A 27 7.99 -5.59 7.60
CA PRO A 27 8.24 -4.30 6.97
C PRO A 27 7.28 -4.10 5.80
N TRP A 28 6.91 -2.85 5.54
CA TRP A 28 6.10 -2.49 4.39
C TRP A 28 6.51 -1.15 3.78
N SER A 29 6.29 -0.99 2.48
CA SER A 29 6.42 0.26 1.75
C SER A 29 5.29 0.46 0.74
N ILE A 30 4.94 1.71 0.51
CA ILE A 30 4.08 2.20 -0.57
C ILE A 30 4.88 3.29 -1.27
N GLU A 31 5.18 3.08 -2.54
CA GLU A 31 5.97 3.98 -3.38
C GLU A 31 5.16 4.37 -4.61
N LEU A 32 5.05 5.67 -4.85
CA LEU A 32 4.33 6.25 -5.97
C LEU A 32 5.34 6.91 -6.93
N SER A 33 5.13 6.73 -8.23
CA SER A 33 5.88 7.41 -9.28
C SER A 33 4.95 8.21 -10.20
N GLY A 34 5.51 9.25 -10.83
CA GLY A 34 4.77 10.19 -11.68
C GLY A 34 4.81 11.61 -11.12
N LEU A 35 3.84 12.45 -11.52
CA LEU A 35 3.74 13.81 -11.02
C LEU A 35 3.00 13.84 -9.67
N VAL A 36 3.70 13.47 -8.62
CA VAL A 36 3.22 13.46 -7.22
C VAL A 36 3.73 14.71 -6.51
N LEU A 37 2.82 15.50 -5.94
CA LEU A 37 3.13 16.72 -5.19
C LEU A 37 3.20 16.48 -3.68
N VAL A 38 2.46 15.49 -3.17
CA VAL A 38 2.41 15.14 -1.74
C VAL A 38 2.44 13.63 -1.58
N GLN A 39 3.30 13.17 -0.65
CA GLN A 39 3.46 11.78 -0.21
C GLN A 39 3.84 10.82 -1.33
N GLN A 40 5.09 10.94 -1.82
CA GLN A 40 5.61 10.03 -2.85
C GLN A 40 5.95 8.64 -2.31
N ASN A 41 6.40 8.55 -1.06
CA ASN A 41 6.76 7.29 -0.42
C ASN A 41 6.28 7.25 1.03
N ARG A 42 5.94 6.05 1.50
CA ARG A 42 5.61 5.77 2.89
C ARG A 42 6.06 4.37 3.25
N GLU A 43 6.64 4.19 4.42
CA GLU A 43 7.10 2.89 4.90
C GLU A 43 6.87 2.75 6.40
N GLY A 44 6.94 1.51 6.88
CA GLY A 44 6.79 1.20 8.29
C GLY A 44 6.96 -0.28 8.60
N ILE A 45 6.61 -0.65 9.83
CA ILE A 45 6.63 -2.02 10.32
C ILE A 45 5.26 -2.34 10.90
N ILE A 46 4.64 -3.43 10.44
CA ILE A 46 3.47 -4.00 11.10
C ILE A 46 3.98 -4.87 12.26
N PRO A 47 3.66 -4.52 13.52
CA PRO A 47 4.25 -5.19 14.68
C PRO A 47 3.79 -6.65 14.80
N SER A 48 2.52 -6.91 14.51
CA SER A 48 1.92 -8.25 14.58
C SER A 48 0.67 -8.34 13.71
N ILE A 49 0.50 -9.49 13.05
CA ILE A 49 -0.74 -9.94 12.41
C ILE A 49 -1.02 -11.36 12.91
N PRO A 50 -2.06 -11.56 13.75
CA PRO A 50 -2.46 -12.88 14.23
C PRO A 50 -2.76 -13.86 13.08
N ALA A 51 -2.72 -15.17 13.36
CA ALA A 51 -3.14 -16.20 12.40
C ALA A 51 -4.61 -15.98 11.99
N GLY A 52 -4.88 -15.94 10.69
CA GLY A 52 -6.20 -15.59 10.13
C GLY A 52 -6.60 -14.12 10.26
N GLY A 53 -5.74 -13.27 10.84
CA GLY A 53 -6.00 -11.84 11.05
C GLY A 53 -5.61 -10.98 9.85
N GLU A 54 -5.97 -9.71 9.92
CA GLU A 54 -5.64 -8.70 8.91
C GLU A 54 -5.30 -7.35 9.54
N VAL A 55 -4.48 -6.57 8.83
CA VAL A 55 -4.12 -5.19 9.19
C VAL A 55 -4.16 -4.35 7.91
N THR A 56 -4.65 -3.12 8.03
CA THR A 56 -4.58 -2.14 6.94
C THR A 56 -3.51 -1.10 7.25
N VAL A 57 -2.63 -0.85 6.29
CA VAL A 57 -1.67 0.25 6.29
C VAL A 57 -2.04 1.26 5.22
N GLU A 58 -1.77 2.53 5.48
CA GLU A 58 -2.19 3.62 4.61
C GLU A 58 -1.01 4.53 4.27
N SER A 59 -0.98 5.02 3.03
CA SER A 59 -0.05 6.07 2.63
C SER A 59 -0.39 7.41 3.30
N GLY A 60 -1.65 7.61 3.69
CA GLY A 60 -2.21 8.92 4.02
C GLY A 60 -2.53 9.73 2.75
N PHE A 61 -2.71 11.04 2.92
CA PHE A 61 -3.13 11.94 1.84
C PHE A 61 -2.11 12.01 0.70
N VAL A 62 -2.56 11.70 -0.52
CA VAL A 62 -1.76 11.80 -1.75
C VAL A 62 -2.33 12.92 -2.62
N LEU A 63 -1.45 13.70 -3.25
CA LEU A 63 -1.83 14.69 -4.25
C LEU A 63 -0.95 14.52 -5.48
N GLY A 64 -1.55 14.20 -6.63
CA GLY A 64 -0.80 14.01 -7.88
C GLY A 64 -1.68 14.19 -9.11
N PHE A 65 -1.04 14.19 -10.29
CA PHE A 65 -1.73 14.40 -11.55
C PHE A 65 -1.19 13.49 -12.67
N GLY A 66 -2.11 12.88 -13.42
CA GLY A 66 -1.78 12.07 -14.60
C GLY A 66 -1.41 10.62 -14.27
N PRO A 67 -0.87 9.89 -15.25
CA PRO A 67 -0.47 8.50 -15.08
C PRO A 67 0.73 8.37 -14.15
N GLY A 68 0.79 7.26 -13.44
CA GLY A 68 1.88 6.90 -12.55
C GLY A 68 1.95 5.40 -12.33
N SER A 69 2.86 4.98 -11.45
CA SER A 69 2.90 3.62 -10.96
C SER A 69 2.87 3.61 -9.43
N LEU A 70 2.28 2.55 -8.90
CA LEU A 70 2.26 2.20 -7.50
C LEU A 70 3.09 0.93 -7.32
N LYS A 71 4.01 0.96 -6.37
CA LYS A 71 4.72 -0.22 -5.88
C LYS A 71 4.43 -0.39 -4.40
N VAL A 72 3.91 -1.55 -4.03
CA VAL A 72 3.64 -1.95 -2.64
C VAL A 72 4.56 -3.10 -2.31
N THR A 73 5.31 -2.99 -1.22
CA THR A 73 6.13 -4.09 -0.70
C THR A 73 5.66 -4.41 0.71
N VAL A 74 5.44 -5.69 1.01
CA VAL A 74 5.09 -6.19 2.35
C VAL A 74 5.90 -7.46 2.60
N GLY A 75 6.93 -7.36 3.45
CA GLY A 75 7.93 -8.41 3.62
C GLY A 75 8.60 -8.74 2.27
N ASP A 76 8.52 -10.00 1.85
CA ASP A 76 9.07 -10.48 0.58
C ASP A 76 8.08 -10.41 -0.61
N ILE A 77 6.85 -9.91 -0.38
CA ILE A 77 5.83 -9.77 -1.43
C ILE A 77 5.88 -8.34 -1.97
N GLY A 78 6.09 -8.21 -3.28
CA GLY A 78 5.96 -6.95 -4.01
C GLY A 78 4.82 -7.01 -5.02
N GLU A 79 3.96 -5.99 -5.02
CA GLU A 79 2.94 -5.76 -6.03
C GLU A 79 3.17 -4.42 -6.72
N GLU A 80 3.00 -4.40 -8.04
CA GLU A 80 3.07 -3.21 -8.86
C GLU A 80 1.76 -3.04 -9.62
N ALA A 81 1.25 -1.81 -9.66
CA ALA A 81 0.03 -1.46 -10.38
C ALA A 81 0.18 -0.12 -11.10
N GLU A 82 -0.54 0.04 -12.20
CA GLU A 82 -0.67 1.34 -12.84
C GLU A 82 -1.69 2.18 -12.09
N ILE A 83 -1.44 3.48 -11.99
CA ILE A 83 -2.35 4.41 -11.34
C ILE A 83 -2.63 5.63 -12.21
N PHE A 84 -3.78 6.24 -11.99
CA PHE A 84 -4.12 7.55 -12.51
C PHE A 84 -4.52 8.48 -11.37
N MET A 85 -3.82 9.61 -11.26
CA MET A 85 -4.02 10.60 -10.21
C MET A 85 -4.79 11.81 -10.75
N MET A 86 -5.83 12.21 -10.04
CA MET A 86 -6.70 13.35 -10.36
C MET A 86 -6.80 14.26 -9.14
N GLY A 87 -5.73 15.00 -8.87
CA GLY A 87 -5.60 15.77 -7.65
C GLY A 87 -5.52 14.82 -6.45
N PRO A 88 -6.46 14.89 -5.49
CA PRO A 88 -6.43 14.05 -4.31
C PRO A 88 -6.91 12.61 -4.58
N LEU A 89 -7.50 12.34 -5.75
CA LEU A 89 -8.03 11.02 -6.07
C LEU A 89 -6.99 10.16 -6.79
N VAL A 90 -6.71 8.98 -6.24
CA VAL A 90 -5.85 7.96 -6.84
C VAL A 90 -6.71 6.78 -7.29
N ILE A 91 -6.64 6.45 -8.57
CA ILE A 91 -7.34 5.30 -9.17
C ILE A 91 -6.31 4.25 -9.54
N ILE A 92 -6.51 3.02 -9.09
CA ILE A 92 -5.68 1.86 -9.44
C ILE A 92 -6.27 1.17 -10.67
N ARG A 93 -5.41 0.75 -11.60
CA ARG A 93 -5.78 0.12 -12.87
C ARG A 93 -5.24 -1.28 -13.00
#